data_AF-W2SYW5-F1
#
_entry.id   AF-W2SYW5-F1
#
_cell.length_a   1.000
_cell.length_b   1.000
_cell.length_c   1.000
_cell.angle_alpha   90.00
_cell.angle_beta   90.00
_cell.angle_gamma   90.00
#
_symmetry.space_group_name_H-M   'P 1'
#
loop_
_entity.id
_entity.type
_entity.pdbx_description
1 polymer ?
#
loop_
_entity_poly.entity_id
_entity_poly.type
_entity_poly.pdbx_seq_one_letter_code
_entity_poly.pdbx_strand_id
1 'polypeptide(L)'
;MTYMLGSDWRKYFKYVVVSAKKPGFFHGREPFRLYDPEQNVVKFVKVSRLEEGMVYCGGNIDDLSNRAGFIGKGVLYFGDHIYTDLADPVLRGITTIIPNPHGGLAYDLSDISF
;
A
#
# COMPACT_ATOMS: atom_id res chain seq x y z
N MET A 1 -7.46 6.27 -13.30
CA MET A 1 -7.95 4.88 -13.20
C MET A 1 -9.13 4.59 -14.12
N THR A 2 -10.11 5.49 -14.26
CA THR A 2 -11.25 5.31 -15.17
C THR A 2 -10.85 4.92 -16.60
N TYR A 3 -9.84 5.56 -17.17
CA TYR A 3 -9.36 5.24 -18.52
C TYR A 3 -8.69 3.87 -18.65
N MET A 4 -8.19 3.28 -17.55
CA MET A 4 -7.48 1.99 -17.59
C MET A 4 -8.38 0.81 -17.21
N LEU A 5 -9.32 1.02 -16.28
CA LEU A 5 -10.09 -0.05 -15.64
C LEU A 5 -11.61 0.16 -15.71
N GLY A 6 -12.08 1.24 -16.34
CA GLY A 6 -13.49 1.62 -16.40
C GLY A 6 -13.97 2.46 -15.20
N SER A 7 -15.23 2.92 -15.25
CA SER A 7 -15.85 3.75 -14.20
C SER A 7 -15.82 3.08 -12.82
N ASP A 8 -15.97 1.77 -12.79
CA ASP A 8 -16.15 1.00 -11.56
C ASP A 8 -14.84 0.41 -11.02
N TRP A 9 -13.69 0.97 -11.41
CA TRP A 9 -12.37 0.47 -11.04
C TRP A 9 -12.18 0.27 -9.54
N ARG A 10 -12.91 1.03 -8.70
CA ARG A 10 -12.84 0.94 -7.25
C ARG A 10 -13.22 -0.45 -6.72
N LYS A 11 -14.05 -1.22 -7.44
CA LYS A 11 -14.44 -2.58 -7.03
C LYS A 11 -13.28 -3.58 -6.99
N TYR A 12 -12.18 -3.28 -7.69
CA TYR A 12 -10.98 -4.12 -7.69
C TYR A 12 -10.09 -3.88 -6.47
N PHE A 13 -10.36 -2.83 -5.68
CA PHE A 13 -9.55 -2.42 -4.56
C PHE A 13 -10.39 -2.39 -3.29
N LYS A 14 -10.06 -3.28 -2.34
CA LYS A 14 -10.74 -3.30 -1.03
C LYS A 14 -10.53 -2.00 -0.25
N TYR A 15 -9.32 -1.44 -0.34
CA TYR A 15 -8.95 -0.17 0.29
C TYR A 15 -8.25 0.72 -0.73
N VAL A 16 -8.63 2.00 -0.76
CA VAL A 16 -8.01 3.01 -1.65
C VAL A 16 -7.37 4.08 -0.80
N VAL A 17 -6.05 4.25 -0.94
CA VAL A 17 -5.28 5.32 -0.29
C VAL A 17 -4.70 6.22 -1.37
N VAL A 18 -4.92 7.53 -1.26
CA VAL A 18 -4.37 8.57 -2.12
C VAL A 18 -3.39 9.45 -1.35
N SER A 19 -2.50 10.13 -2.06
CA SER A 19 -1.57 11.11 -1.46
C SER A 19 -0.76 10.55 -0.28
N ALA A 20 -0.27 9.31 -0.40
CA ALA A 20 0.51 8.63 0.63
C ALA A 20 1.86 9.33 0.96
N LYS A 21 2.30 10.34 0.18
CA LYS A 21 3.55 11.10 0.36
C LYS A 21 4.77 10.19 0.60
N LYS A 22 5.07 9.32 -0.36
CA LYS A 22 6.31 8.51 -0.34
C LYS A 22 7.55 9.45 -0.30
N PRO A 23 8.62 9.10 0.44
CA PRO A 23 8.81 7.88 1.24
C PRO A 23 8.18 7.95 2.65
N GLY A 24 7.59 9.08 3.03
CA GLY A 24 6.96 9.28 4.34
C GLY A 24 5.86 8.27 4.69
N PHE A 25 5.22 7.65 3.71
CA PHE A 25 4.31 6.54 3.93
C PHE A 25 4.95 5.34 4.63
N PHE A 26 6.20 5.02 4.28
CA PHE A 26 6.89 3.82 4.75
C PHE A 26 7.62 4.06 6.08
N HIS A 27 8.11 5.28 6.31
CA HIS A 27 8.90 5.62 7.49
C HIS A 27 8.18 6.51 8.50
N GLY A 28 7.08 7.13 8.09
CA GLY A 28 6.34 8.10 8.90
C GLY A 28 5.26 7.45 9.77
N ARG A 29 4.60 8.31 10.56
CA ARG A 29 3.47 7.95 11.42
C ARG A 29 2.27 8.88 11.18
N GLU A 30 2.16 9.45 9.97
CA GLU A 30 1.01 10.29 9.64
C GLU A 30 -0.28 9.46 9.73
N PRO A 31 -1.37 10.01 10.30
CA PRO A 31 -2.64 9.30 10.40
C PRO A 31 -3.39 9.32 9.06
N PHE A 32 -4.24 8.32 8.84
CA PHE A 32 -5.21 8.37 7.75
C PHE A 32 -6.26 9.44 7.99
N ARG A 33 -6.68 10.09 6.89
CA ARG A 33 -7.83 10.98 6.83
C ARG A 33 -8.82 10.48 5.79
N LEU A 34 -10.11 10.76 5.99
CA LEU A 34 -11.12 10.41 5.00
C LEU A 34 -11.08 11.43 3.86
N TYR A 35 -11.09 10.94 2.62
CA TYR A 35 -11.15 11.78 1.42
C TYR A 35 -12.50 11.58 0.76
N ASP A 36 -13.18 12.69 0.49
CA ASP A 36 -14.44 12.74 -0.23
C ASP A 36 -14.14 13.05 -1.71
N PRO A 37 -14.22 12.07 -2.62
CA PRO A 37 -13.90 12.27 -4.02
C PRO A 37 -14.96 13.11 -4.75
N GLU A 38 -16.20 13.17 -4.26
CA GLU A 38 -17.29 13.95 -4.88
C GLU A 38 -17.12 15.44 -4.56
N GLN A 39 -16.78 15.75 -3.32
CA GLN A 39 -16.55 17.12 -2.87
C GLN A 39 -15.09 17.58 -3.03
N ASN A 40 -14.18 16.65 -3.37
CA ASN A 40 -12.74 16.87 -3.45
C ASN A 40 -12.15 17.48 -2.16
N VAL A 41 -12.60 17.01 -0.99
CA VAL A 41 -12.16 17.51 0.32
C VAL A 41 -11.59 16.40 1.20
N VAL A 42 -10.58 16.75 1.99
CA VAL A 42 -10.06 15.88 3.05
C VAL A 42 -10.79 16.20 4.35
N LYS A 43 -11.54 15.25 4.87
CA LYS A 43 -12.21 15.36 6.16
C LYS A 43 -11.21 15.06 7.26
N PHE A 44 -11.04 16.01 8.18
CA PHE A 44 -10.17 15.90 9.36
C PHE A 44 -10.82 15.06 10.47
N VAL A 45 -11.34 13.89 10.09
CA VAL A 45 -11.92 12.92 11.02
C VAL A 45 -10.88 11.83 11.25
N LYS A 46 -10.72 11.44 12.51
CA LYS A 46 -9.84 10.33 12.88
C LYS A 46 -10.39 9.04 12.27
N VAL A 47 -9.58 8.37 11.45
CA VAL A 47 -9.92 7.07 10.89
C VAL A 47 -9.57 5.98 11.92
N SER A 48 -10.59 5.34 12.50
CA SER A 48 -10.42 4.24 13.46
C SER A 48 -10.46 2.86 12.81
N ARG A 49 -11.00 2.75 11.60
CA ARG A 49 -11.06 1.51 10.81
C ARG A 49 -11.09 1.82 9.32
N LEU A 50 -10.54 0.91 8.53
CA LEU A 50 -10.62 0.99 7.06
C LEU A 50 -11.88 0.24 6.61
N GLU A 51 -12.77 0.95 5.93
CA GLU A 51 -14.02 0.47 5.40
C GLU A 51 -13.93 0.36 3.88
N GLU A 52 -14.58 -0.65 3.32
CA GLU A 52 -14.62 -0.88 1.88
C GLU A 52 -15.43 0.22 1.19
N GLY A 53 -14.98 0.63 -0.01
CA GLY A 53 -15.61 1.72 -0.77
C GLY A 53 -15.21 3.13 -0.32
N MET A 54 -14.52 3.27 0.82
CA MET A 54 -14.00 4.56 1.27
C MET A 54 -12.64 4.87 0.64
N VAL A 55 -12.37 6.17 0.47
CA VAL A 55 -11.07 6.67 -0.01
C VAL A 55 -10.37 7.38 1.14
N TYR A 56 -9.11 7.02 1.36
CA TYR A 56 -8.29 7.56 2.44
C TYR A 56 -7.15 8.40 1.88
N CYS A 57 -6.69 9.39 2.64
CA CYS A 57 -5.57 10.27 2.29
C CYS A 57 -4.46 10.15 3.34
N GLY A 58 -3.20 10.11 2.88
CA GLY A 58 -2.01 10.04 3.73
C GLY A 58 -1.85 8.68 4.39
N GLY A 59 -1.63 8.68 5.70
CA GLY A 59 -1.41 7.47 6.49
C GLY A 59 0.03 6.96 6.46
N ASN A 60 0.21 5.74 6.96
CA ASN A 60 1.49 5.04 6.95
C ASN A 60 1.28 3.52 6.77
N ILE A 61 2.34 2.83 6.34
CA ILE A 61 2.30 1.40 6.01
C ILE A 61 2.02 0.51 7.24
N ASP A 62 2.51 0.89 8.42
CA ASP A 62 2.30 0.10 9.63
C ASP A 62 0.80 0.14 10.02
N ASP A 63 0.19 1.32 10.01
CA ASP A 63 -1.24 1.49 10.30
C ASP A 63 -2.12 0.83 9.21
N LEU A 64 -1.72 0.90 7.94
CA LEU A 64 -2.39 0.17 6.86
C LEU A 64 -2.35 -1.34 7.11
N SER A 65 -1.17 -1.88 7.42
CA SER A 65 -0.95 -3.32 7.62
C SER A 65 -1.73 -3.84 8.82
N ASN A 66 -1.75 -3.07 9.91
CA ASN A 66 -2.56 -3.35 11.10
C ASN A 66 -4.05 -3.36 10.79
N ARG A 67 -4.58 -2.29 10.19
CA ARG A 67 -6.02 -2.12 9.98
C ARG A 67 -6.57 -3.01 8.85
N ALA A 68 -5.78 -3.26 7.81
CA ALA A 68 -6.16 -4.14 6.70
C ALA A 68 -5.94 -5.63 7.02
N GLY A 69 -5.27 -5.94 8.14
CA GLY A 69 -5.03 -7.31 8.58
C GLY A 69 -4.03 -8.05 7.70
N PHE A 70 -2.97 -7.36 7.28
CA PHE A 70 -1.89 -7.91 6.45
C PHE A 70 -0.69 -8.40 7.27
N ILE A 71 -0.63 -8.10 8.57
CA ILE A 71 0.45 -8.56 9.44
C ILE A 71 0.51 -10.09 9.44
N GLY A 72 1.71 -10.64 9.21
CA GLY A 72 1.95 -12.08 9.12
C GLY A 72 1.44 -12.73 7.83
N LYS A 73 0.96 -11.95 6.86
CA LYS A 73 0.63 -12.41 5.51
C LYS A 73 1.72 -11.91 4.56
N GLY A 74 2.16 -12.75 3.63
CA GLY A 74 3.05 -12.28 2.56
C GLY A 74 2.34 -11.20 1.75
N VAL A 75 2.89 -9.98 1.77
CA VAL A 75 2.37 -8.85 0.99
C VAL A 75 3.25 -8.68 -0.24
N LEU A 76 2.63 -8.58 -1.41
CA LEU A 76 3.32 -8.24 -2.66
C LEU A 76 3.03 -6.79 -3.01
N TYR A 77 4.07 -5.97 -3.09
CA TYR A 77 3.97 -4.58 -3.52
C TYR A 77 4.30 -4.45 -5.01
N PHE A 78 3.45 -3.71 -5.74
CA PHE A 78 3.71 -3.32 -7.13
C PHE A 78 3.96 -1.81 -7.19
N GLY A 79 5.13 -1.42 -7.69
CA GLY A 79 5.51 -0.02 -7.89
C GLY A 79 6.68 0.11 -8.86
N ASP A 80 6.85 1.31 -9.39
CA ASP A 80 7.89 1.68 -10.36
C ASP A 80 9.28 1.86 -9.74
N HIS A 81 9.35 2.18 -8.44
CA HIS A 81 10.59 2.41 -7.72
C HIS A 81 10.72 1.56 -6.46
N ILE A 82 10.96 0.25 -6.65
CA ILE A 82 11.13 -0.73 -5.56
C ILE A 82 12.23 -0.28 -4.58
N TYR A 83 13.39 0.19 -5.05
CA TYR A 83 14.49 0.53 -4.15
C TYR A 83 14.23 1.74 -3.24
N THR A 84 13.57 2.79 -3.73
CA THR A 84 13.28 3.98 -2.89
C THR A 84 12.04 3.81 -2.02
N ASP A 85 11.14 2.91 -2.42
CA ASP A 85 9.89 2.63 -1.69
C ASP A 85 10.03 1.47 -0.69
N LEU A 86 10.95 0.52 -0.91
CA LEU A 86 11.07 -0.74 -0.16
C LEU A 86 12.44 -1.05 0.47
N ALA A 87 13.44 -0.17 0.40
CA ALA A 87 14.75 -0.44 1.00
C ALA A 87 14.70 -0.85 2.48
N ASP A 88 13.75 -0.35 3.27
CA ASP A 88 13.53 -0.75 4.67
C ASP A 88 12.36 -1.75 4.89
N PRO A 89 11.20 -1.66 4.18
CA PRO A 89 10.08 -2.58 4.39
C PRO A 89 10.31 -4.07 4.10
N VAL A 90 11.34 -4.45 3.32
CA VAL A 90 11.71 -5.88 3.12
C VAL A 90 12.02 -6.56 4.46
N LEU A 91 12.62 -5.83 5.42
CA LEU A 91 12.90 -6.32 6.78
C LEU A 91 11.63 -6.58 7.63
N ARG A 92 10.43 -6.28 7.12
CA ARG A 92 9.14 -6.45 7.83
C ARG A 92 8.24 -7.52 7.23
N GLY A 93 8.77 -8.42 6.40
CA GLY A 93 8.03 -9.57 5.86
C GLY A 93 7.25 -9.29 4.57
N ILE A 94 7.62 -8.23 3.84
CA ILE A 94 7.10 -7.98 2.48
C ILE A 94 8.02 -8.69 1.49
N THR A 95 7.58 -9.83 0.98
CA THR A 95 8.33 -10.60 -0.02
C THR A 95 8.42 -9.80 -1.33
N THR A 96 9.65 -9.48 -1.74
CA THR A 96 9.92 -8.74 -2.98
C THR A 96 10.37 -9.71 -4.07
N ILE A 97 9.64 -9.76 -5.20
CA ILE A 97 10.08 -10.50 -6.39
C ILE A 97 10.76 -9.50 -7.32
N ILE A 98 12.07 -9.64 -7.52
CA ILE A 98 12.82 -8.83 -8.48
C ILE A 98 12.74 -9.52 -9.85
N PRO A 99 12.14 -8.90 -10.88
CA PRO A 99 12.16 -9.45 -12.22
C PRO A 99 13.59 -9.41 -12.76
N ASN A 100 14.14 -10.60 -13.03
CA ASN A 100 15.45 -10.74 -13.65
C ASN A 100 15.37 -10.40 -15.15
N PRO A 101 16.16 -9.44 -15.65
CA PRO A 101 16.17 -9.09 -17.08
C PRO A 101 16.66 -10.23 -18.00
N HIS A 102 17.19 -11.33 -17.46
CA HIS A 102 17.70 -12.48 -18.21
C HIS A 102 16.82 -13.75 -18.14
N GLY A 103 15.55 -13.64 -17.73
CA GLY A 103 14.57 -14.72 -17.96
C GLY A 103 14.56 -15.87 -16.95
N GLY A 104 15.07 -15.67 -15.74
CA GLY A 104 14.91 -16.64 -14.64
C GLY A 104 14.39 -15.98 -13.37
N LEU A 105 13.29 -16.47 -12.80
CA LEU A 105 12.77 -16.05 -11.49
C LEU A 105 13.83 -16.38 -10.43
N ALA A 106 14.54 -15.37 -9.92
CA ALA A 106 15.37 -15.52 -8.73
C ALA A 106 14.47 -15.29 -7.51
N TYR A 107 14.23 -16.36 -6.74
CA TYR A 107 13.64 -16.25 -5.41
C TYR A 107 14.78 -15.89 -4.45
N ASP A 108 14.67 -14.77 -3.75
CA ASP A 108 15.52 -14.52 -2.59
C ASP A 108 15.03 -15.44 -1.46
N LEU A 109 15.78 -16.52 -1.21
CA LEU A 109 15.47 -17.54 -0.22
C LEU A 109 15.90 -17.13 1.21
N SER A 110 16.37 -15.89 1.41
CA SER A 110 16.81 -15.42 2.73
C SER A 110 15.66 -15.14 3.71
N ASP A 111 14.41 -15.08 3.25
CA ASP A 111 13.23 -14.80 4.09
C ASP A 111 12.47 -16.05 4.60
N ILE A 112 12.90 -17.27 4.27
CA ILE A 112 12.28 -18.49 4.82
C ILE A 112 13.03 -18.89 6.09
N SER A 113 12.64 -18.28 7.21
CA SER A 113 12.89 -18.85 8.54
C SER A 113 11.70 -19.74 8.91
N PHE A 114 11.96 -21.01 9.23
CA PHE A 114 10.97 -21.98 9.74
C PHE A 114 10.34 -21.53 11.07
#